data_AF-A0A0S2SFC0-F1
#
_entry.id   AF-A0A0S2SFC0-F1
#
_cell.length_a   1.000
_cell.length_b   1.000
_cell.length_c   1.000
_cell.angle_alpha   90.00
_cell.angle_beta   90.00
_cell.angle_gamma   90.00
#
_symmetry.space_group_name_H-M   'P 1'
#
loop_
_entity.id
_entity.type
_entity.pdbx_description
1 polymer ?
#
loop_
_entity_poly.entity_id
_entity_poly.type
_entity_poly.pdbx_seq_one_letter_code
_entity_poly.pdbx_strand_id
1 'polypeptide(L)' 'MGGISIWQLLIIGLIVVLLFGTKKLRGIGGDLGAAVKGFKKAMSDDEPAQGRDADFDQKKIADQGQQPLDAQKQKDKDQA' A
#
# COMPACT_ATOMS: atom_id res chain seq x y z
N MET A 1 39.55 -2.57 -4.01
CA MET A 1 38.31 -2.85 -4.77
C MET A 1 37.18 -2.20 -4.00
N GLY A 2 36.67 -1.07 -4.49
CA GLY A 2 35.65 -0.28 -3.80
C GLY A 2 34.32 -1.02 -3.75
N GLY A 3 33.89 -1.39 -2.55
CA GLY A 3 32.59 -2.01 -2.33
C GLY A 3 31.45 -1.05 -2.64
N ILE A 4 30.28 -1.63 -2.94
CA ILE A 4 29.04 -0.89 -3.14
C ILE A 4 28.69 -0.20 -1.81
N SER A 5 28.77 1.13 -1.76
CA SER A 5 28.39 1.90 -0.57
C SER A 5 26.89 2.06 -0.51
N ILE A 6 26.34 1.98 0.70
CA ILE A 6 24.93 2.24 1.01
C ILE A 6 24.51 3.62 0.48
N TRP A 7 25.41 4.61 0.50
CA TRP A 7 25.14 5.95 -0.04
C TRP A 7 24.89 5.96 -1.56
N GLN A 8 25.56 5.10 -2.32
CA GLN A 8 25.33 5.01 -3.76
C GLN A 8 23.99 4.33 -4.05
N LEU A 9 23.61 3.30 -3.28
CA LEU A 9 22.32 2.64 -3.43
C LEU A 9 21.13 3.58 -3.17
N LEU A 10 21.25 4.51 -2.20
CA LEU A 10 20.21 5.51 -1.95
C LEU A 10 20.02 6.47 -3.13
N ILE A 11 21.13 6.93 -3.72
CA ILE A 11 21.10 7.82 -4.90
C ILE A 11 20.47 7.10 -6.10
N ILE A 12 20.86 5.85 -6.34
CA ILE A 12 20.28 5.03 -7.42
C ILE A 12 18.80 4.77 -7.16
N GLY A 13 18.42 4.43 -5.92
CA GLY A 13 17.04 4.23 -5.53
C GLY A 13 16.17 5.46 -5.76
N LEU A 14 16.67 6.65 -5.45
CA LEU A 14 15.97 7.91 -5.71
C LEU A 14 15.69 8.10 -7.22
N ILE A 15 16.69 7.83 -8.07
CA ILE A 15 16.54 7.92 -9.53
C ILE A 15 15.48 6.92 -10.01
N VAL A 16 15.52 5.67 -9.55
CA VAL A 16 14.52 4.66 -9.88
C VAL A 16 13.11 5.12 -9.47
N VAL A 17 12.96 5.71 -8.29
CA VAL A 17 11.67 6.24 -7.82
C VAL A 17 11.16 7.37 -8.71
N LEU A 18 12.03 8.25 -9.18
CA LEU A 18 11.67 9.34 -10.10
C LEU A 18 11.28 8.83 -11.50
N LEU A 19 11.96 7.79 -12.00
CA LEU A 19 11.67 7.21 -13.32
C LEU A 19 10.37 6.40 -13.34
N PHE A 20 10.16 5.55 -12.34
CA PHE A 20 8.99 4.67 -12.28
C PHE A 20 7.78 5.33 -11.58
N GLY A 21 8.03 6.40 -10.81
CA GLY A 21 7.05 7.07 -9.98
C GLY A 21 6.66 6.25 -8.74
N THR A 22 6.33 6.95 -7.65
CA THR A 22 5.96 6.32 -6.37
C THR A 22 4.69 5.47 -6.45
N LYS A 23 3.81 5.72 -7.43
CA LYS A 23 2.51 5.02 -7.58
C LYS A 23 2.69 3.55 -8.02
N LYS A 24 3.61 3.29 -8.96
CA LYS A 24 3.94 1.92 -9.41
C LYS A 24 4.73 1.17 -8.34
N LEU A 25 5.71 1.85 -7.72
CA LEU A 25 6.51 1.31 -6.63
C LEU A 25 5.71 0.98 -5.38
N ARG A 26 4.65 1.74 -5.05
CA ARG A 26 3.80 1.46 -3.88
C ARG A 26 2.96 0.19 -4.05
N GLY A 27 2.45 -0.07 -5.25
CA GLY A 27 1.69 -1.30 -5.53
C GLY A 27 2.59 -2.53 -5.39
N ILE A 28 3.65 -2.59 -6.18
CA ILE A 28 4.57 -3.74 -6.20
C ILE A 28 5.37 -3.85 -4.90
N GLY A 29 5.77 -2.72 -4.31
CA GLY A 29 6.49 -2.67 -3.04
C GLY A 29 5.65 -3.03 -1.83
N GLY A 30 4.32 -2.85 -1.89
CA GLY A 30 3.40 -3.33 -0.85
C GLY A 30 3.40 -4.86 -0.76
N ASP A 31 3.24 -5.53 -1.91
CA ASP A 31 3.21 -6.99 -2.00
C ASP A 31 4.56 -7.62 -1.64
N LEU A 32 5.65 -7.08 -2.21
CA LEU A 32 7.01 -7.53 -1.88
C LEU A 32 7.36 -7.23 -0.42
N GLY A 33 6.95 -6.08 0.09
CA GLY A 33 7.18 -5.69 1.48
C GLY A 33 6.43 -6.58 2.47
N ALA A 34 5.20 -6.99 2.15
CA ALA A 34 4.42 -7.92 2.96
C ALA A 34 5.09 -9.30 3.02
N ALA A 35 5.57 -9.82 1.88
CA ALA A 35 6.29 -11.08 1.81
C ALA A 35 7.60 -11.04 2.64
N VAL A 36 8.39 -9.98 2.50
CA VAL A 36 9.64 -9.81 3.27
C VAL A 36 9.35 -9.61 4.77
N LYS A 37 8.26 -8.93 5.14
CA LYS A 37 7.85 -8.77 6.54
C LYS A 37 7.46 -10.10 7.17
N GLY A 38 6.72 -10.96 6.45
CA GLY A 38 6.40 -12.32 6.88
C GLY A 38 7.65 -13.18 7.05
N PHE A 39 8.58 -13.08 6.11
CA PHE A 39 9.88 -13.77 6.17
C PHE A 39 10.72 -13.34 7.38
N LYS A 40 10.85 -12.02 7.61
CA LYS A 40 11.56 -11.50 8.80
C LYS A 40 10.87 -11.97 10.09
N LYS A 41 9.54 -11.94 10.14
CA LYS A 41 8.78 -12.38 11.32
C LYS A 41 9.02 -13.86 11.62
N ALA A 42 9.01 -14.72 10.60
CA ALA A 42 9.31 -16.14 10.77
C ALA A 42 10.76 -16.40 11.19
N MET A 43 11.73 -15.63 10.69
CA MET A 43 13.13 -15.73 11.11
C MET A 43 13.39 -15.19 12.52
N SER A 44 12.60 -14.23 12.99
CA SER A 44 12.73 -13.66 14.34
C SER A 44 11.92 -14.40 15.40
N ASP A 45 11.04 -15.34 15.01
CA ASP A 45 10.23 -16.15 15.94
C ASP A 45 11.06 -17.18 16.72
N ASP A 46 12.34 -17.39 16.35
CA ASP A 46 13.34 -18.19 17.08
C ASP A 46 14.00 -17.41 18.26
N GLU A 47 13.72 -16.11 18.45
CA GLU A 47 14.16 -15.33 19.64
C GLU A 47 12.96 -14.93 20.53
N PRO A 48 13.05 -15.06 21.87
CA PRO A 48 11.91 -14.77 22.73
C PRO A 48 11.61 -13.26 22.84
N ALA A 49 10.40 -12.94 22.37
CA ALA A 49 9.53 -11.79 22.68
C ALA A 49 9.80 -10.43 21.99
N GLN A 50 8.85 -9.98 21.16
CA GLN A 50 7.78 -9.06 21.59
C GLN A 50 6.80 -8.78 20.44
N GLY A 51 5.52 -9.04 20.70
CA GLY A 51 4.43 -8.86 19.75
C GLY A 51 4.34 -7.43 19.21
N ARG A 52 4.15 -7.33 17.89
CA ARG A 52 3.40 -6.25 17.26
C ARG A 52 2.63 -6.85 16.10
N ASP A 53 1.31 -6.86 16.26
CA ASP A 53 0.35 -7.13 15.21
C ASP A 53 0.59 -6.13 14.08
N ALA A 54 0.86 -6.68 12.92
CA ALA A 54 1.08 -5.95 11.69
C ALA A 54 -0.26 -5.87 10.95
N ASP A 55 -1.27 -5.28 11.60
CA ASP A 55 -2.56 -5.03 10.98
C ASP A 55 -2.37 -3.92 9.94
N PHE A 56 -2.33 -4.34 8.67
CA PHE A 56 -2.38 -3.41 7.55
C PHE A 56 -3.84 -3.09 7.30
N ASP A 57 -4.35 -2.12 8.04
CA ASP A 57 -5.69 -1.55 7.88
C ASP A 57 -5.75 -0.79 6.54
N GLN A 58 -5.94 -1.54 5.46
CA GLN A 58 -6.15 -1.02 4.11
C GLN A 58 -7.61 -0.56 3.94
N LYS A 59 -8.08 0.33 4.82
CA LYS A 59 -9.41 0.93 4.70
C LYS A 59 -9.32 2.46 4.66
N LYS A 60 -8.94 2.96 3.47
CA LYS A 60 -9.29 4.27 2.89
C LYS A 60 -8.26 4.54 1.81
N ILE A 61 -8.67 4.44 0.54
CA ILE A 61 -8.22 5.21 -0.63
C ILE A 61 -8.82 4.44 -1.82
N ALA A 62 -9.72 5.07 -2.58
CA ALA A 62 -10.42 4.58 -3.77
C ALA A 62 -11.78 3.89 -3.55
N ASP A 63 -12.74 4.60 -2.94
CA ASP A 63 -14.15 4.52 -3.35
C ASP A 63 -14.87 5.85 -3.04
N GLN A 64 -14.40 6.93 -3.66
CA GLN A 64 -15.15 8.19 -3.78
C GLN A 64 -14.86 8.73 -5.17
N GLY A 65 -15.59 8.20 -6.13
CA GLY A 65 -15.48 8.61 -7.52
C GLY A 65 -16.29 7.67 -8.37
N GLN A 66 -17.56 8.05 -8.58
CA GLN A 66 -18.52 7.48 -9.55
C GLN A 66 -19.33 6.27 -9.07
N GLN A 67 -20.52 6.57 -8.55
CA GLN A 67 -21.74 5.89 -8.97
C GLN A 67 -22.88 6.89 -9.21
N PRO A 68 -23.78 6.59 -10.16
CA PRO A 68 -24.41 7.56 -11.06
C PRO A 68 -25.71 8.15 -10.50
N LEU A 69 -26.11 9.28 -11.11
CA LEU A 69 -27.47 9.77 -11.12
C LEU A 69 -28.44 8.62 -11.48
N ASP A 70 -29.58 8.52 -10.78
CA ASP A 70 -30.86 7.88 -11.20
C ASP A 70 -31.57 7.19 -10.03
N ALA A 71 -32.12 7.94 -9.06
CA ALA A 71 -33.06 7.39 -8.06
C ALA A 71 -33.96 8.43 -7.38
N GLN A 72 -34.49 9.44 -8.11
CA GLN A 72 -35.55 10.28 -7.54
C GLN A 72 -36.51 10.84 -8.59
N LYS A 73 -37.22 9.93 -9.27
CA LYS A 73 -38.44 10.24 -10.01
C LYS A 73 -39.54 9.21 -9.72
N GLN A 74 -39.97 9.12 -8.47
CA GLN A 74 -41.29 8.59 -8.14
C GLN A 74 -41.61 8.87 -6.66
N LYS A 75 -42.25 10.01 -6.38
CA LYS A 75 -43.09 10.14 -5.19
C LYS A 75 -44.33 10.93 -5.59
N ASP A 76 -45.37 10.15 -5.83
CA ASP A 76 -46.77 10.40 -5.53
C ASP A 76 -47.29 11.82 -5.72
N LYS A 77 -48.01 11.94 -6.82
CA LYS A 77 -48.96 12.99 -7.11
C LYS A 77 -50.38 12.50 -6.77
N ASP A 78 -50.52 11.81 -5.63
CA ASP A 78 -51.76 11.13 -5.20
C ASP A 78 -52.15 11.57 -3.78
N GLN A 79 -52.36 12.88 -3.62
CA GLN A 79 -53.31 13.41 -2.65
C GLN A 79 -54.34 14.23 -3.41
N ALA A 80 -55.35 13.52 -3.92
CA ALA A 80 -56.71 14.00 -4.14
C ALA A 80 -57.60 13.24 -3.15
#